data_AF-A0A4U1EQZ5-F1
#
_entry.id   AF-A0A4U1EQZ5-F1
#
_cell.length_a   1.000
_cell.length_b   1.000
_cell.length_c   1.000
_cell.angle_alpha   90.00
_cell.angle_beta   90.00
_cell.angle_gamma   90.00
#
_symmetry.space_group_name_H-M   'P 1'
#
loop_
_entity.id
_entity.type
_entity.pdbx_description
1 polymer ?
#
loop_
_entity_poly.entity_id
_entity_poly.type
_entity_poly.pdbx_seq_one_letter_code
_entity_poly.pdbx_strand_id
1 'polypeptide(L)'
;MVEDGAEELEDLVHFSVSELPSRGYGVMEEIRRQGKLCDVTLKIGDHKFSAHRIVLAASIPYFHAMFTNDMMECKQDEIVMQGMDPSALEALINFAYNGHLAIDQQNVQSLLMGASFLQLQSIKDACCTFLRER
;
A
#
# COMPACT_ATOMS: atom_id res chain seq x y z
N MET A 1 8.28 -49.72 19.49
CA MET A 1 7.88 -48.44 20.09
C MET A 1 8.86 -47.42 19.55
N VAL A 2 8.38 -46.51 18.71
CA VAL A 2 9.19 -45.49 18.04
C VAL A 2 9.39 -44.35 19.03
N GLU A 3 10.54 -44.33 19.68
CA GLU A 3 11.11 -43.13 20.30
C GLU A 3 12.20 -42.66 19.36
N ASP A 4 11.89 -41.72 18.47
CA ASP A 4 12.90 -40.89 17.79
C ASP A 4 12.20 -39.62 17.29
N GLY A 5 12.59 -38.46 17.83
CA GLY A 5 11.93 -37.20 17.46
C GLY A 5 12.22 -35.99 18.36
N ALA A 6 13.31 -35.98 19.14
CA ALA A 6 13.57 -34.87 20.05
C ALA A 6 15.05 -34.53 20.30
N GLU A 7 15.96 -34.77 19.35
CA GLU A 7 17.40 -34.45 19.56
C GLU A 7 18.07 -33.54 18.50
N GLU A 8 17.34 -32.84 17.62
CA GLU A 8 17.98 -31.97 16.59
C GLU A 8 17.56 -30.48 16.61
N LEU A 9 17.43 -29.86 17.79
CA LEU A 9 17.20 -28.40 17.90
C LEU A 9 18.13 -27.66 18.89
N GLU A 10 19.20 -28.30 19.39
CA GLU A 10 20.08 -27.66 20.37
C GLU A 10 21.04 -26.61 19.77
N ASP A 11 21.24 -26.58 18.45
CA ASP A 11 22.11 -25.60 17.76
C ASP A 11 21.34 -24.63 16.85
N LEU A 12 20.14 -24.18 17.22
CA LEU A 12 19.38 -23.18 16.45
C LEU A 12 19.57 -21.76 16.99
N VAL A 13 20.24 -20.91 16.22
CA VAL A 13 20.31 -19.46 16.48
C VAL A 13 19.27 -18.72 15.66
N HIS A 14 18.29 -18.12 16.33
CA HIS A 14 17.34 -17.19 15.69
C HIS A 14 17.94 -15.80 15.55
N PHE A 15 18.31 -15.41 14.33
CA PHE A 15 18.75 -14.05 14.00
C PHE A 15 17.58 -13.22 13.44
N SER A 16 17.45 -11.97 13.90
CA SER A 16 16.45 -11.03 13.38
C SER A 16 17.03 -9.63 13.25
N VAL A 17 16.54 -8.89 12.24
CA VAL A 17 16.86 -7.47 12.04
C VAL A 17 15.53 -6.71 12.00
N SER A 18 15.20 -6.02 13.10
CA SER A 18 13.90 -5.35 13.28
C SER A 18 13.61 -4.31 12.19
N GLU A 19 14.65 -3.61 11.73
CA GLU A 19 14.52 -2.52 10.75
C GLU A 19 14.53 -2.97 9.29
N LEU A 20 14.71 -4.27 9.02
CA LEU A 20 14.76 -4.74 7.64
C LEU A 20 13.46 -4.42 6.86
N PRO A 21 12.24 -4.63 7.42
CA PRO A 21 10.99 -4.28 6.74
C PRO A 21 10.85 -2.76 6.53
N SER A 22 11.03 -1.95 7.58
CA SER A 22 10.87 -0.49 7.52
C SER A 22 11.84 0.13 6.52
N ARG A 23 13.11 -0.27 6.55
CA ARG A 23 14.13 0.17 5.58
C ARG A 23 13.83 -0.33 4.17
N GLY A 24 13.30 -1.55 4.03
CA GLY A 24 12.90 -2.11 2.74
C GLY A 24 11.84 -1.25 2.04
N TYR A 25 10.82 -0.80 2.78
CA TYR A 25 9.79 0.10 2.25
C TYR A 25 10.35 1.44 1.78
N GLY A 26 11.29 2.03 2.53
CA GLY A 26 11.99 3.24 2.09
C GLY A 26 12.76 3.06 0.77
N VAL A 27 13.44 1.92 0.59
CA VAL A 27 14.13 1.59 -0.67
C VAL A 27 13.14 1.36 -1.81
N MET A 28 12.02 0.67 -1.57
CA MET A 28 10.95 0.48 -2.57
C MET A 28 10.36 1.82 -3.03
N GLU A 29 10.26 2.81 -2.14
CA GLU A 29 9.82 4.16 -2.50
C GLU A 29 10.80 4.83 -3.47
N GLU A 30 12.11 4.76 -3.17
CA GLU A 30 13.15 5.33 -4.03
C GLU A 30 13.13 4.69 -5.43
N ILE A 31 13.05 3.35 -5.49
CA ILE A 31 12.94 2.59 -6.74
C ILE A 31 11.72 3.04 -7.54
N ARG A 32 10.56 3.21 -6.88
CA ARG A 32 9.32 3.70 -7.52
C ARG A 32 9.51 5.11 -8.07
N ARG A 33 10.13 6.03 -7.31
CA ARG A 33 10.37 7.41 -7.75
C ARG A 33 11.27 7.49 -8.98
N GLN A 34 12.11 6.48 -9.18
CA GLN A 34 12.92 6.31 -10.40
C GLN A 34 12.18 5.61 -11.54
N GLY A 35 10.92 5.18 -11.34
CA GLY A 35 10.13 4.42 -12.31
C GLY A 35 10.64 2.99 -12.55
N LYS A 36 11.54 2.50 -11.70
CA LYS A 36 12.15 1.17 -11.85
C LYS A 36 11.25 0.11 -11.25
N LEU A 37 11.27 -1.08 -11.84
CA LEU A 37 10.53 -2.27 -11.39
C LEU A 37 9.00 -2.09 -11.26
N CYS A 38 8.45 -0.94 -11.67
CA CYS A 38 7.02 -0.68 -11.64
C CYS A 38 6.32 -1.56 -12.68
N ASP A 39 5.34 -2.33 -12.24
CA ASP A 39 4.57 -3.33 -12.99
C ASP A 39 3.09 -2.95 -13.11
N VAL A 40 2.74 -1.73 -12.70
CA VAL A 40 1.42 -1.14 -12.90
C VAL A 40 1.48 0.38 -13.00
N THR A 41 0.58 0.93 -13.82
CA THR A 41 0.30 2.37 -13.90
C THR A 41 -1.15 2.62 -13.52
N LEU A 42 -1.39 3.42 -12.47
CA LEU A 42 -2.72 3.88 -12.11
C LEU A 42 -3.02 5.17 -12.85
N LYS A 43 -4.20 5.29 -13.46
CA LYS A 43 -4.59 6.46 -14.26
C LYS A 43 -5.89 7.07 -13.75
N ILE A 44 -5.89 8.38 -13.49
CA ILE A 44 -7.10 9.18 -13.21
C ILE A 44 -7.09 10.40 -14.12
N GLY A 45 -8.07 10.48 -15.02
CA GLY A 45 -8.08 11.52 -16.06
C GLY A 45 -6.79 11.46 -16.89
N ASP A 46 -6.06 12.58 -16.90
CA ASP A 46 -4.76 12.71 -17.58
C ASP A 46 -3.55 12.41 -16.68
N HIS A 47 -3.78 12.14 -15.38
CA HIS A 47 -2.71 11.83 -14.42
C HIS A 47 -2.37 10.34 -14.45
N LYS A 48 -1.07 10.03 -14.37
CA LYS A 48 -0.54 8.66 -14.34
C LYS A 48 0.41 8.49 -13.16
N PHE A 49 0.28 7.36 -12.46
CA PHE A 49 1.09 7.02 -11.30
C PHE A 49 1.67 5.61 -11.47
N SER A 50 2.98 5.51 -11.70
CA SER A 50 3.67 4.22 -11.71
C SER A 50 3.88 3.69 -10.29
N ALA A 51 3.65 2.40 -10.10
CA ALA A 51 3.80 1.73 -8.81
C ALA A 51 4.16 0.25 -8.97
N HIS A 52 4.50 -0.37 -7.84
CA HIS A 52 4.63 -1.82 -7.70
C HIS A 52 3.35 -2.42 -7.16
N ARG A 53 2.80 -3.42 -7.86
CA ARG A 53 1.61 -4.19 -7.47
C ARG A 53 1.76 -4.79 -6.09
N ILE A 54 2.93 -5.36 -5.79
CA ILE A 54 3.19 -6.02 -4.50
C ILE A 54 3.09 -5.04 -3.32
N VAL A 55 3.59 -3.81 -3.47
CA VAL A 55 3.50 -2.80 -2.40
C VAL A 55 2.06 -2.34 -2.24
N LEU A 56 1.36 -2.05 -3.34
CA LEU A 56 -0.05 -1.67 -3.29
C LEU A 56 -0.92 -2.79 -2.68
N ALA A 57 -0.71 -4.05 -3.06
CA ALA A 57 -1.44 -5.19 -2.51
C ALA A 57 -1.11 -5.49 -1.04
N ALA A 58 0.10 -5.19 -0.58
CA ALA A 58 0.49 -5.37 0.81
C ALA A 58 -0.14 -4.30 1.72
N SER A 59 -0.38 -3.09 1.20
CA SER A 59 -0.76 -1.92 2.02
C SER A 59 -2.20 -1.44 1.79
N ILE A 60 -2.83 -1.78 0.67
CA ILE A 60 -4.16 -1.26 0.27
C ILE A 60 -5.11 -2.42 -0.06
N PRO A 61 -6.17 -2.67 0.74
CA PRO A 61 -7.05 -3.82 0.57
C PRO A 61 -7.74 -3.91 -0.80
N TYR A 62 -8.12 -2.77 -1.39
CA TYR A 62 -8.68 -2.73 -2.74
C TYR A 62 -7.71 -3.33 -3.78
N PHE A 63 -6.44 -2.91 -3.76
CA PHE A 63 -5.43 -3.44 -4.68
C PHE A 63 -5.00 -4.86 -4.33
N HIS A 64 -5.06 -5.24 -3.05
CA HIS A 64 -4.90 -6.63 -2.65
C HIS A 64 -5.91 -7.51 -3.39
N ALA A 65 -7.20 -7.24 -3.22
CA ALA A 65 -8.26 -8.01 -3.87
C ALA A 65 -8.17 -7.98 -5.40
N MET A 66 -7.78 -6.85 -5.98
CA MET A 66 -7.63 -6.72 -7.43
C MET A 66 -6.44 -7.53 -7.98
N PHE A 67 -5.31 -7.58 -7.28
CA PHE A 67 -4.08 -8.21 -7.78
C PHE A 67 -3.94 -9.68 -7.40
N THR A 68 -4.66 -10.15 -6.39
CA THR A 68 -4.62 -11.55 -5.96
C THR A 68 -5.80 -12.39 -6.43
N ASN A 69 -6.87 -11.77 -6.93
CA ASN A 69 -7.93 -12.49 -7.63
C ASN A 69 -7.57 -12.63 -9.11
N ASP A 70 -7.75 -13.83 -9.68
CA ASP A 70 -7.46 -14.19 -11.08
C ASP A 70 -8.38 -13.51 -12.13
N MET A 71 -8.70 -12.23 -11.94
CA MET A 71 -9.50 -11.41 -12.85
C MET A 71 -8.64 -10.83 -13.98
N MET A 72 -9.23 -10.46 -15.11
CA MET A 72 -8.46 -9.95 -16.26
C MET A 72 -7.72 -8.64 -15.94
N GLU A 73 -8.26 -7.85 -15.01
CA GLU A 73 -7.67 -6.62 -14.47
C GLU A 73 -6.33 -6.88 -13.78
N CYS A 74 -6.11 -8.08 -13.23
CA CYS A 74 -4.83 -8.44 -12.62
C CYS A 74 -3.69 -8.51 -13.65
N LYS A 75 -3.99 -8.56 -14.95
CA LYS A 75 -3.00 -8.64 -16.04
C LYS A 75 -2.80 -7.32 -16.80
N GLN A 76 -3.51 -6.26 -16.44
CA GLN A 76 -3.42 -4.97 -17.15
C GLN A 76 -2.26 -4.11 -16.63
N ASP A 77 -1.40 -3.64 -17.54
CA ASP A 77 -0.29 -2.74 -17.17
C ASP A 77 -0.79 -1.32 -16.77
N GLU A 78 -1.98 -0.93 -17.21
CA GLU A 78 -2.63 0.35 -16.86
C GLU A 78 -4.03 0.10 -16.27
N ILE A 79 -4.31 0.71 -15.12
CA ILE A 79 -5.58 0.61 -14.40
C ILE A 79 -6.23 1.99 -14.37
N VAL A 80 -7.36 2.12 -15.04
CA VAL A 80 -8.12 3.37 -15.08
C VAL A 80 -9.04 3.44 -13.87
N MET A 81 -8.83 4.45 -13.04
CA MET A 81 -9.61 4.73 -11.85
C MET A 81 -10.50 5.96 -12.09
N GLN A 82 -11.67 5.98 -11.45
CA GLN A 82 -12.65 7.06 -11.56
C GLN A 82 -13.20 7.42 -10.17
N GLY A 83 -13.75 8.63 -10.04
CA GLY A 83 -14.42 9.06 -8.81
C GLY A 83 -13.49 9.44 -7.65
N MET A 84 -12.20 9.66 -7.92
CA MET A 84 -11.23 10.08 -6.92
C MET A 84 -10.39 11.24 -7.45
N ASP A 85 -10.03 12.16 -6.55
CA ASP A 85 -9.13 13.25 -6.86
C ASP A 85 -7.69 12.75 -7.08
N PRO A 86 -6.98 13.18 -8.15
CA PRO A 86 -5.63 12.72 -8.43
C PRO A 86 -4.63 12.98 -7.29
N SER A 87 -4.73 14.12 -6.60
CA SER A 87 -3.83 14.45 -5.49
C SER A 87 -4.09 13.58 -4.26
N ALA A 88 -5.36 13.23 -4.01
CA ALA A 88 -5.71 12.27 -2.98
C ALA A 88 -5.16 10.86 -3.30
N LEU A 89 -5.28 10.40 -4.55
CA LEU A 89 -4.69 9.14 -4.96
C LEU A 89 -3.17 9.15 -4.77
N GLU A 90 -2.48 10.20 -5.20
CA GLU A 90 -1.04 10.31 -5.03
C GLU A 90 -0.62 10.24 -3.56
N ALA A 91 -1.34 10.94 -2.68
CA ALA A 91 -1.09 10.92 -1.24
C ALA A 91 -1.28 9.51 -0.65
N LEU A 92 -2.32 8.79 -1.08
CA LEU A 92 -2.60 7.42 -0.62
C LEU A 92 -1.60 6.39 -1.19
N ILE A 93 -1.11 6.58 -2.41
CA ILE A 93 0.00 5.79 -2.96
C ILE A 93 1.26 6.07 -2.15
N ASN A 94 1.60 7.33 -1.87
CA ASN A 94 2.78 7.66 -1.07
C ASN A 94 2.70 7.04 0.32
N PHE A 95 1.52 7.09 0.96
CA PHE A 95 1.26 6.41 2.23
C PHE A 95 1.53 4.90 2.15
N ALA A 96 1.20 4.21 1.05
CA ALA A 96 1.50 2.78 0.92
C ALA A 96 3.02 2.47 0.94
N TYR A 97 3.86 3.44 0.58
CA TYR A 97 5.31 3.26 0.56
C TYR A 97 6.01 3.69 1.85
N ASN A 98 5.51 4.71 2.54
CA ASN A 98 6.19 5.26 3.71
C ASN A 98 5.36 5.25 4.99
N GLY A 99 4.06 4.97 4.93
CA GLY A 99 3.15 4.95 6.08
C GLY A 99 2.77 6.34 6.62
N HIS A 100 3.07 7.42 5.91
CA HIS A 100 2.83 8.80 6.34
C HIS A 100 1.79 9.48 5.47
N LEU A 101 0.88 10.24 6.09
CA LEU A 101 -0.15 11.01 5.41
C LEU A 101 -0.43 12.31 6.18
N ALA A 102 -0.39 13.44 5.48
CA ALA A 102 -0.75 14.74 6.05
C ALA A 102 -2.21 15.08 5.75
N ILE A 103 -2.98 15.42 6.78
CA ILE A 103 -4.40 15.77 6.68
C ILE A 103 -4.59 17.23 7.05
N ASP A 104 -5.25 18.00 6.19
CA ASP A 104 -5.58 19.40 6.40
C ASP A 104 -7.02 19.73 5.92
N GLN A 105 -7.43 21.00 6.08
CA GLN A 105 -8.79 21.42 5.72
C GLN A 105 -9.08 21.34 4.20
N GLN A 106 -8.04 21.40 3.37
CA GLN A 106 -8.17 21.41 1.92
C GLN A 106 -8.28 19.98 1.36
N ASN A 107 -7.59 19.02 1.98
CA ASN A 107 -7.49 17.66 1.47
C ASN A 107 -8.37 16.64 2.21
N VAL A 108 -8.88 16.93 3.41
CA VAL A 108 -9.53 15.91 4.26
C VAL A 108 -10.74 15.26 3.59
N GLN A 109 -11.54 16.01 2.82
CA GLN A 109 -12.71 15.45 2.14
C GLN A 109 -12.33 14.52 1.00
N SER A 110 -11.34 14.90 0.18
CA SER A 110 -10.86 14.06 -0.92
C SER A 110 -10.13 12.82 -0.42
N LEU A 111 -9.33 12.96 0.65
CA LEU A 111 -8.69 11.84 1.35
C LEU A 111 -9.73 10.89 1.95
N LEU A 112 -10.80 11.40 2.58
CA LEU A 112 -11.85 10.57 3.15
C LEU A 112 -12.56 9.74 2.06
N MET A 113 -12.87 10.34 0.92
CA MET A 113 -13.47 9.64 -0.22
C MET A 113 -12.51 8.58 -0.79
N GLY A 114 -11.25 8.95 -1.02
CA GLY A 114 -10.23 8.03 -1.53
C GLY A 114 -9.94 6.87 -0.59
N ALA A 115 -9.81 7.13 0.71
CA ALA A 115 -9.61 6.10 1.73
C ALA A 115 -10.81 5.16 1.84
N SER A 116 -12.03 5.69 1.69
CA SER A 116 -13.24 4.86 1.68
C SER A 116 -13.28 3.94 0.45
N PHE A 117 -12.95 4.49 -0.73
CA PHE A 117 -12.89 3.73 -1.98
C PHE A 117 -11.81 2.63 -1.93
N LEU A 118 -10.61 2.98 -1.45
CA LEU A 118 -9.47 2.08 -1.33
C LEU A 118 -9.51 1.17 -0.09
N GLN A 119 -10.57 1.28 0.73
CA GLN A 119 -10.80 0.50 1.94
C GLN A 119 -9.71 0.66 3.02
N LEU A 120 -9.14 1.86 3.14
CA LEU A 120 -8.12 2.23 4.13
C LEU A 120 -8.78 2.76 5.41
N GLN A 121 -9.25 1.84 6.25
CA GLN A 121 -10.05 2.15 7.44
C GLN A 121 -9.35 3.10 8.43
N SER A 122 -8.06 2.90 8.70
CA SER A 122 -7.28 3.77 9.60
C SER A 122 -7.22 5.23 9.12
N ILE A 123 -7.06 5.45 7.82
CA ILE A 123 -7.06 6.79 7.22
C ILE A 123 -8.46 7.39 7.24
N LYS A 124 -9.48 6.59 6.95
CA LYS A 124 -10.89 7.01 7.03
C LYS A 124 -11.21 7.53 8.42
N ASP A 125 -10.81 6.80 9.46
CA ASP A 125 -11.04 7.18 10.86
C ASP A 125 -10.26 8.44 11.25
N ALA A 126 -9.02 8.58 10.79
CA ALA A 126 -8.24 9.80 10.99
C ALA A 126 -8.90 11.03 10.35
N CYS A 127 -9.41 10.91 9.12
CA CYS A 127 -10.15 11.98 8.45
C CYS A 127 -11.46 12.34 9.18
N CYS A 128 -12.23 11.33 9.62
CA CYS A 128 -13.46 11.54 10.40
C CYS A 128 -13.18 12.22 11.75
N THR A 129 -12.08 11.88 12.41
CA THR A 129 -11.67 12.54 13.67
C THR A 129 -11.30 13.99 13.41
N PHE A 130 -10.47 14.25 12.39
CA PHE A 130 -10.11 15.62 11.99
C PHE A 130 -11.35 16.50 11.71
N LEU A 131 -12.37 15.97 11.03
CA LEU A 131 -13.61 16.67 10.70
C LEU A 131 -14.55 16.87 11.90
N ARG A 132 -14.42 16.09 12.97
CA ARG A 132 -15.22 16.26 14.20
C ARG A 132 -14.62 17.27 15.16
N GLU A 133 -13.29 17.40 15.12
CA GLU A 133 -12.52 18.25 16.02
C GLU A 133 -12.33 19.68 15.48
N ARG A 134 -12.92 20.00 14.32
CA ARG A 134 -12.83 21.31 13.65
C ARG A 134 -14.17 21.70 13.05
#